data_AF-L1IF45-F1
#
_entry.id   AF-L1IF45-F1
#
_cell.length_a   1.000
_cell.length_b   1.000
_cell.length_c   1.000
_cell.angle_alpha   90.00
_cell.angle_beta   90.00
_cell.angle_gamma   90.00
#
_symmetry.space_group_name_H-M   'P 1'
#
loop_
_entity.id
_entity.type
_entity.pdbx_description
1 polymer ?
#
loop_
_entity_poly.entity_id
_entity_poly.type
_entity_poly.pdbx_seq_one_letter_code
_entity_poly.pdbx_strand_id
1 'polypeptide(L)'
;MEEGGDVKGVFTRFCQLSDAIKTAAESNGKSLMYKENLGFLGTCPSNLGTGLRASVMITLPELNKDPHKLEEICSQYDLQPRGSSGEHTAAIGAKWDISNKQRIGFSEVELVQKMIDGVAKIIGIEEELAKAAAGGDEAAEGAKEEEPAAGDAPAKKDLGSFKLPEIEAEFDKWLTAQLENSPADVKDTDDFKYISFTELPPFTEKHRSLMRKNMTAELFAKLKDTKSSKGYSLSNGMQAGVLRPHLGVGFTCGDEECFDLFKEIINPIVKGWHNFDPDTQSHKSDLDPSKLAFTEEQQTLFAKYVKSTRVRAARNISGFSLPPGSSKEDRLAVEGVLKQAFEALPDNLKGQYFPLGSLSTEQEEALQAGGFLFQKPGPMQLLGAAGAGRDWPEGRGIFHNESKTVLCWCNEEDQCRIIAMEEGGDVKGVFTRFCQLSDAIKTAAESNGKSLMYKENLGFLGTCPSNLGTGLRASVMITLPELNKDPHKLEEICSQYDLQPRGSSGEHTAAIGAKWDISNKQRIGFSEVELVQKMIDGVAKIIGIEEELAKAAAGGDEAAEGAKEEEPAAGDAPAEGGEANPPADAPSE
;
A
#
# COMPACT_ATOMS: atom_id res chain seq x y z
N MET A 1 0.40 -29.19 13.36
CA MET A 1 -0.37 -29.18 12.11
C MET A 1 -0.58 -30.62 11.66
N GLU A 2 -1.72 -30.92 11.06
CA GLU A 2 -2.04 -32.21 10.42
C GLU A 2 -3.10 -32.01 9.33
N GLU A 3 -3.30 -33.01 8.48
CA GLU A 3 -4.42 -33.01 7.52
C GLU A 3 -5.74 -33.34 8.22
N GLY A 4 -6.85 -32.75 7.75
CA GLY A 4 -8.18 -32.97 8.29
C GLY A 4 -8.62 -31.94 9.34
N GLY A 5 -9.77 -32.19 9.98
CA GLY A 5 -10.46 -31.24 10.85
C GLY A 5 -10.24 -31.43 12.36
N ASP A 6 -9.27 -32.23 12.81
CA ASP A 6 -9.02 -32.48 14.23
C ASP A 6 -8.28 -31.31 14.92
N VAL A 7 -8.92 -30.15 14.98
CA VAL A 7 -8.39 -28.94 15.62
C VAL A 7 -8.03 -29.20 17.09
N LYS A 8 -8.81 -30.04 17.77
CA LYS A 8 -8.59 -30.39 19.18
C LYS A 8 -7.32 -31.21 19.38
N GLY A 9 -7.05 -32.18 18.51
CA GLY A 9 -5.81 -32.95 18.49
C GLY A 9 -4.60 -32.07 18.21
N VAL A 10 -4.67 -31.20 17.20
CA VAL A 10 -3.62 -30.21 16.88
C VAL A 10 -3.33 -29.31 18.09
N PHE A 11 -4.36 -28.72 18.69
CA PHE A 11 -4.19 -27.78 19.79
C PHE A 11 -3.68 -28.46 21.07
N THR A 12 -4.11 -29.69 21.33
CA THR A 12 -3.60 -30.49 22.47
C THR A 12 -2.08 -30.70 22.35
N ARG A 13 -1.57 -31.06 21.16
CA ARG A 13 -0.14 -31.22 20.92
C ARG A 13 0.62 -29.89 21.02
N PHE A 14 0.01 -28.79 20.58
CA PHE A 14 0.58 -27.44 20.74
C PHE A 14 0.74 -27.05 22.22
N CYS A 15 -0.28 -27.29 23.05
CA CYS A 15 -0.20 -27.02 24.48
C CYS A 15 0.89 -27.87 25.17
N GLN A 16 0.94 -29.17 24.87
CA GLN A 16 1.96 -30.08 25.42
C GLN A 16 3.39 -29.62 25.09
N LEU A 17 3.63 -29.17 23.86
CA LEU A 17 4.93 -28.63 23.45
C LEU A 17 5.24 -27.31 24.15
N SER A 18 4.25 -26.41 24.27
CA SER A 18 4.42 -25.12 24.94
C SER A 18 4.75 -25.29 26.42
N ASP A 19 4.09 -26.23 27.10
CA ASP A 19 4.36 -26.58 28.49
C ASP A 19 5.76 -27.20 28.67
N ALA A 20 6.21 -28.04 27.72
CA ALA A 20 7.56 -28.59 27.72
C ALA A 20 8.63 -27.50 27.56
N ILE A 21 8.42 -26.52 26.66
CA ILE A 21 9.32 -25.37 26.46
C ILE A 21 9.38 -24.52 27.73
N LYS A 22 8.22 -24.22 28.33
CA LYS A 22 8.16 -23.47 29.59
C LYS A 22 8.93 -24.20 30.70
N THR A 23 8.69 -25.49 30.86
CA THR A 23 9.39 -26.34 31.85
C THR A 23 10.90 -26.35 31.62
N ALA A 24 11.34 -26.43 30.36
CA ALA A 24 12.76 -26.38 30.00
C ALA A 24 13.40 -25.02 30.31
N ALA A 25 12.71 -23.92 30.04
CA ALA A 25 13.18 -22.58 30.40
C ALA A 25 13.34 -22.44 31.92
N GLU A 26 12.32 -22.88 32.68
CA GLU A 26 12.31 -22.85 34.15
C GLU A 26 13.43 -23.70 34.75
N SER A 27 13.67 -24.90 34.19
CA SER A 27 14.75 -25.79 34.60
C SER A 27 16.15 -25.20 34.36
N ASN A 28 16.28 -24.21 33.47
CA ASN A 28 17.50 -23.47 33.19
C ASN A 28 17.55 -22.10 33.92
N GLY A 29 16.67 -21.88 34.91
CA GLY A 29 16.60 -20.63 35.66
C GLY A 29 16.15 -19.43 34.82
N LYS A 30 15.42 -19.67 33.73
CA LYS A 30 14.84 -18.66 32.84
C LYS A 30 13.30 -18.74 32.87
N SER A 31 12.64 -17.71 32.35
CA SER A 31 11.20 -17.70 32.13
C SER A 31 10.89 -17.15 30.74
N LEU A 32 9.71 -17.51 30.22
CA LEU A 32 9.19 -16.88 29.02
C LEU A 32 8.85 -15.41 29.32
N MET A 33 9.19 -14.52 28.39
CA MET A 33 8.92 -13.10 28.55
C MET A 33 7.42 -12.85 28.49
N TYR A 34 6.86 -12.37 29.60
CA TYR A 34 5.43 -12.13 29.76
C TYR A 34 5.20 -10.84 30.54
N LYS A 35 4.20 -10.05 30.13
CA LYS A 35 3.67 -8.92 30.90
C LYS A 35 2.17 -9.00 31.01
N GLU A 36 1.63 -8.70 32.19
CA GLU A 36 0.20 -8.81 32.49
C GLU A 36 -0.70 -8.04 31.50
N ASN A 37 -0.26 -6.85 31.06
CA ASN A 37 -1.02 -6.02 30.12
C ASN A 37 -0.75 -6.32 28.63
N LEU A 38 0.29 -7.09 28.30
CA LEU A 38 0.73 -7.36 26.92
C LEU A 38 0.78 -8.84 26.56
N GLY A 39 0.56 -9.75 27.52
CA GLY A 39 0.78 -11.18 27.37
C GLY A 39 2.23 -11.55 27.10
N PHE A 40 2.45 -12.63 26.34
CA PHE A 40 3.75 -13.05 25.86
C PHE A 40 4.37 -12.00 24.93
N LEU A 41 5.65 -11.71 25.15
CA LEU A 41 6.37 -10.71 24.38
C LEU A 41 7.01 -11.34 23.15
N GLY A 42 6.84 -10.69 22.01
CA GLY A 42 7.49 -11.01 20.75
C GLY A 42 8.11 -9.76 20.14
N THR A 43 8.87 -9.93 19.05
CA THR A 43 9.52 -8.83 18.33
C THR A 43 8.52 -7.93 17.59
N CYS A 44 7.46 -8.51 17.02
CA CYS A 44 6.42 -7.74 16.33
C CYS A 44 5.24 -7.43 17.28
N PRO A 45 4.84 -6.15 17.43
CA PRO A 45 3.66 -5.77 18.22
C PRO A 45 2.36 -6.48 17.81
N SER A 46 2.25 -6.92 16.54
CA SER A 46 1.07 -7.67 16.06
C SER A 46 0.91 -9.05 16.70
N ASN A 47 1.97 -9.59 17.31
CA ASN A 47 2.00 -10.93 17.91
C ASN A 47 2.02 -10.90 19.45
N LEU A 48 1.79 -9.74 20.06
CA LEU A 48 1.62 -9.65 21.52
C LEU A 48 0.35 -10.36 21.98
N GLY A 49 0.26 -10.66 23.27
CA GLY A 49 -0.84 -11.40 23.88
C GLY A 49 -0.54 -12.89 23.94
N THR A 50 -1.34 -13.69 23.26
CA THR A 50 -1.12 -15.13 23.09
C THR A 50 -0.05 -15.44 22.04
N GLY A 51 0.19 -14.52 21.11
CA GLY A 51 0.96 -14.80 19.88
C GLY A 51 0.34 -15.90 19.01
N LEU A 52 -0.86 -16.37 19.32
CA LEU A 52 -1.45 -17.57 18.74
C LEU A 52 -2.16 -17.26 17.41
N ARG A 53 -1.74 -17.95 16.35
CA ARG A 53 -2.50 -18.05 15.10
C ARG A 53 -2.98 -19.49 14.92
N ALA A 54 -4.24 -19.75 15.27
CA ALA A 54 -4.94 -20.97 14.96
C ALA A 54 -5.65 -20.81 13.62
N SER A 55 -5.49 -21.79 12.71
CA SER A 55 -6.11 -21.70 11.39
C SER A 55 -6.49 -23.06 10.80
N VAL A 56 -7.37 -23.01 9.81
CA VAL A 56 -7.80 -24.16 9.00
C VAL A 56 -7.71 -23.80 7.52
N MET A 57 -7.27 -24.78 6.73
CA MET A 57 -7.40 -24.73 5.28
C MET A 57 -8.74 -25.35 4.90
N ILE A 58 -9.62 -24.56 4.28
CA ILE A 58 -10.98 -24.98 3.94
C ILE A 58 -11.31 -24.65 2.47
N THR A 59 -12.03 -25.52 1.79
CA THR A 59 -12.51 -25.29 0.42
C THR A 59 -13.93 -24.74 0.47
N LEU A 60 -14.16 -23.57 -0.13
CA LEU A 60 -15.43 -22.82 -0.08
C LEU A 60 -15.85 -22.37 -1.49
N PRO A 61 -16.27 -23.28 -2.39
CA PRO A 61 -16.53 -22.96 -3.80
C PRO A 61 -17.58 -21.88 -4.03
N GLU A 62 -18.64 -21.82 -3.24
CA GLU A 62 -19.73 -20.85 -3.38
C GLU A 62 -19.36 -19.49 -2.80
N LEU A 63 -18.81 -19.44 -1.59
CA LEU A 63 -18.29 -18.19 -1.01
C LEU A 63 -17.07 -17.67 -1.78
N ASN A 64 -16.34 -18.51 -2.49
CA ASN A 64 -15.25 -18.07 -3.38
C ASN A 64 -15.74 -17.30 -4.61
N LYS A 65 -17.01 -17.41 -4.99
CA LYS A 65 -17.60 -16.59 -6.06
C LYS A 65 -17.72 -15.12 -5.66
N ASP A 66 -17.76 -14.86 -4.35
CA ASP A 66 -17.75 -13.51 -3.76
C ASP A 66 -16.81 -13.47 -2.54
N PRO A 67 -15.49 -13.32 -2.77
CA PRO A 67 -14.49 -13.27 -1.69
C PRO A 67 -14.73 -12.14 -0.68
N HIS A 68 -15.40 -11.07 -1.08
CA HIS A 68 -15.76 -9.97 -0.18
C HIS A 68 -16.84 -10.38 0.81
N LYS A 69 -17.82 -11.17 0.37
CA LYS A 69 -18.80 -11.78 1.27
C LYS A 69 -18.14 -12.74 2.26
N LEU A 70 -17.13 -13.50 1.83
CA LEU A 70 -16.33 -14.33 2.76
C LEU A 70 -15.58 -13.47 3.79
N GLU A 71 -14.94 -12.37 3.38
CA GLU A 71 -14.29 -11.42 4.29
C GLU A 71 -15.26 -10.78 5.30
N GLU A 72 -16.47 -10.43 4.86
CA GLU A 72 -17.54 -9.88 5.71
C GLU A 72 -17.98 -10.91 6.75
N ILE A 73 -18.27 -12.15 6.32
CA ILE A 73 -18.66 -13.25 7.21
C ILE A 73 -17.53 -13.53 8.22
N CYS A 74 -16.29 -13.67 7.76
CA CYS A 74 -15.15 -13.91 8.66
C CYS A 74 -15.00 -12.79 9.70
N SER A 75 -15.16 -11.53 9.29
CA SER A 75 -15.03 -10.38 10.18
C SER A 75 -16.08 -10.36 11.30
N GLN A 76 -17.31 -10.83 11.04
CA GLN A 76 -18.37 -10.96 12.05
C GLN A 76 -18.01 -11.93 13.18
N TYR A 77 -17.09 -12.87 12.92
CA TYR A 77 -16.65 -13.88 13.87
C TYR A 77 -15.22 -13.64 14.39
N ASP A 78 -14.67 -12.42 14.24
CA ASP A 78 -13.27 -12.10 14.57
C ASP A 78 -12.24 -13.00 13.85
N LEU A 79 -12.55 -13.43 12.62
CA LEU A 79 -11.68 -14.26 11.79
C LEU A 79 -11.07 -13.45 10.64
N GLN A 80 -9.99 -13.98 10.10
CA GLN A 80 -9.29 -13.43 8.94
C GLN A 80 -9.10 -14.53 7.88
N PRO A 81 -9.69 -14.35 6.67
CA PRO A 81 -9.44 -15.22 5.54
C PRO A 81 -8.16 -14.80 4.82
N ARG A 82 -7.42 -15.78 4.28
CA ARG A 82 -6.27 -15.58 3.39
C ARG A 82 -6.33 -16.62 2.29
N GLY A 83 -5.88 -16.31 1.08
CA GLY A 83 -5.73 -17.34 0.05
C GLY A 83 -4.64 -18.35 0.38
N SER A 84 -4.56 -19.42 -0.40
CA SER A 84 -3.74 -20.59 -0.11
C SER A 84 -2.23 -20.42 -0.25
N SER A 85 -1.71 -19.21 -0.49
CA SER A 85 -0.27 -18.95 -0.72
C SER A 85 0.28 -17.70 -0.01
N GLY A 86 -0.47 -17.06 0.91
CA GLY A 86 0.03 -15.92 1.67
C GLY A 86 -1.02 -14.86 2.02
N GLU A 87 -0.57 -13.82 2.72
CA GLU A 87 -1.42 -12.80 3.36
C GLU A 87 -2.26 -11.94 2.38
N HIS A 88 -1.94 -12.00 1.07
CA HIS A 88 -2.63 -11.27 -0.02
C HIS A 88 -2.84 -12.11 -1.29
N THR A 89 -2.74 -13.44 -1.22
CA THR A 89 -2.91 -14.30 -2.40
C THR A 89 -4.37 -14.67 -2.64
N ALA A 90 -4.76 -14.89 -3.89
CA ALA A 90 -6.07 -15.46 -4.22
C ALA A 90 -6.21 -16.91 -3.71
N ALA A 91 -7.43 -17.36 -3.46
CA ALA A 91 -7.71 -18.75 -3.12
C ALA A 91 -7.59 -19.65 -4.37
N ILE A 92 -6.53 -20.44 -4.45
CA ILE A 92 -6.37 -21.41 -5.53
C ILE A 92 -7.33 -22.58 -5.28
N GLY A 93 -8.23 -22.83 -6.23
CA GLY A 93 -9.22 -23.91 -6.13
C GLY A 93 -10.23 -23.73 -5.00
N ALA A 94 -10.61 -22.47 -4.72
CA ALA A 94 -11.50 -22.09 -3.62
C ALA A 94 -10.99 -22.46 -2.22
N LYS A 95 -9.68 -22.70 -2.05
CA LYS A 95 -9.07 -23.01 -0.76
C LYS A 95 -8.64 -21.74 -0.03
N TRP A 96 -9.15 -21.57 1.17
CA TRP A 96 -8.92 -20.44 2.06
C TRP A 96 -8.25 -20.89 3.37
N ASP A 97 -7.28 -20.13 3.84
CA ASP A 97 -6.70 -20.19 5.19
C ASP A 97 -7.49 -19.25 6.10
N ILE A 98 -8.38 -19.82 6.93
CA ILE A 98 -9.21 -19.06 7.86
C ILE A 98 -8.57 -19.13 9.25
N SER A 99 -8.26 -17.97 9.84
CA SER A 99 -7.56 -17.89 11.13
C SER A 99 -8.19 -16.89 12.10
N ASN A 100 -7.94 -17.05 13.40
CA ASN A 100 -8.34 -16.02 14.38
C ASN A 100 -7.65 -14.68 14.07
N LYS A 101 -8.35 -13.55 14.22
CA LYS A 101 -7.83 -12.20 14.01
C LYS A 101 -7.16 -11.62 15.26
N GLN A 102 -7.76 -11.87 16.42
CA GLN A 102 -7.30 -11.34 17.71
C GLN A 102 -6.09 -12.13 18.25
N ARG A 103 -5.22 -11.43 18.99
CA ARG A 103 -4.05 -12.01 19.66
C ARG A 103 -3.97 -11.63 21.14
N ILE A 104 -4.48 -10.46 21.50
CA ILE A 104 -4.46 -9.90 22.87
C ILE A 104 -5.88 -9.79 23.43
N GLY A 105 -6.03 -9.87 24.76
CA GLY A 105 -7.31 -9.74 25.44
C GLY A 105 -8.17 -11.01 25.49
N PHE A 106 -7.63 -12.14 25.02
CA PHE A 106 -8.24 -13.47 25.04
C PHE A 106 -7.17 -14.51 25.37
N SER A 107 -7.57 -15.62 25.98
CA SER A 107 -6.72 -16.80 26.15
C SER A 107 -6.58 -17.59 24.84
N GLU A 108 -5.56 -18.45 24.78
CA GLU A 108 -5.32 -19.37 23.66
C GLU A 108 -6.55 -20.25 23.39
N VAL A 109 -7.20 -20.74 24.46
CA VAL A 109 -8.41 -21.57 24.37
C VAL A 109 -9.57 -20.79 23.77
N GLU A 110 -9.81 -19.55 24.22
CA GLU A 110 -10.87 -18.70 23.70
C GLU A 110 -10.66 -18.36 22.23
N LEU A 111 -9.42 -18.10 21.80
CA LEU A 111 -9.10 -17.81 20.41
C LEU A 111 -9.30 -19.03 19.50
N VAL A 112 -8.92 -20.22 19.95
CA VAL A 112 -9.16 -21.46 19.21
C VAL A 112 -10.66 -21.76 19.14
N GLN A 113 -11.39 -21.57 20.23
CA GLN A 113 -12.85 -21.79 20.25
C GLN A 113 -13.58 -20.82 19.33
N LYS A 114 -13.22 -19.52 19.34
CA LYS A 114 -13.74 -18.52 18.40
C LYS A 114 -13.48 -18.93 16.94
N MET A 115 -12.28 -19.45 16.64
CA MET A 115 -11.95 -19.96 15.30
C MET A 115 -12.83 -21.14 14.91
N ILE A 116 -12.98 -22.14 15.80
CA ILE A 116 -13.85 -23.30 15.58
C ILE A 116 -15.30 -22.86 15.31
N ASP A 117 -15.84 -21.99 16.16
CA ASP A 117 -17.23 -21.55 16.07
C ASP A 117 -17.50 -20.75 14.80
N GLY A 118 -16.61 -19.81 14.45
CA GLY A 118 -16.74 -19.02 13.23
C GLY A 118 -16.56 -19.84 11.96
N VAL A 119 -15.62 -20.78 11.93
CA VAL A 119 -15.44 -21.72 10.80
C VAL A 119 -16.68 -22.60 10.63
N ALA A 120 -17.27 -23.11 11.72
CA ALA A 120 -18.50 -23.88 11.64
C ALA A 120 -19.67 -23.08 11.04
N LYS A 121 -19.75 -21.77 11.33
CA LYS A 121 -20.73 -20.88 10.70
C LYS A 121 -20.47 -20.65 9.22
N ILE A 122 -19.21 -20.46 8.83
CA ILE A 122 -18.81 -20.33 7.43
C ILE A 122 -19.18 -21.59 6.64
N ILE A 123 -18.90 -22.78 7.19
CA ILE A 123 -19.32 -24.06 6.59
C ILE A 123 -20.82 -24.12 6.39
N GLY A 124 -21.61 -23.75 7.40
CA GLY A 124 -23.07 -23.75 7.28
C GLY A 124 -23.59 -22.80 6.19
N ILE A 125 -22.99 -21.62 6.04
CA ILE A 125 -23.36 -20.66 4.99
C ILE A 125 -23.00 -21.20 3.60
N GLU A 126 -21.81 -21.79 3.45
CA GLU A 126 -21.37 -22.45 2.23
C GLU A 126 -22.34 -23.55 1.80
N GLU A 127 -22.78 -24.40 2.73
CA GLU A 127 -23.75 -25.46 2.47
C GLU A 127 -25.13 -24.92 2.02
N GLU A 128 -25.60 -23.81 2.60
CA GLU A 128 -26.86 -23.18 2.21
C GLU A 128 -26.79 -22.54 0.81
N LEU A 129 -25.65 -21.89 0.49
CA LEU A 129 -25.42 -21.35 -0.85
C LEU A 129 -25.37 -22.45 -1.92
N ALA A 130 -24.73 -23.58 -1.60
CA ALA A 130 -24.66 -24.72 -2.50
C ALA A 130 -26.06 -25.31 -2.78
N LYS A 131 -26.95 -25.36 -1.77
CA LYS A 131 -28.35 -25.79 -1.95
C LYS A 131 -29.15 -24.80 -2.80
N ALA A 132 -28.98 -23.50 -2.59
CA ALA A 132 -29.66 -22.47 -3.37
C ALA A 132 -29.24 -22.49 -4.85
N ALA A 133 -27.95 -22.71 -5.12
CA ALA A 133 -27.43 -22.86 -6.48
C ALA A 133 -27.97 -24.10 -7.20
N ALA A 134 -28.31 -25.16 -6.47
CA ALA A 134 -28.88 -26.39 -7.04
C ALA A 134 -30.40 -26.31 -7.31
N GLY A 135 -31.11 -25.27 -6.83
CA GLY A 135 -32.58 -25.15 -6.90
C GLY A 135 -33.12 -24.12 -7.91
N GLY A 136 -32.27 -23.44 -8.68
CA GLY A 136 -32.62 -22.24 -9.46
C GLY A 136 -32.97 -22.43 -10.94
N ASP A 137 -33.27 -23.64 -11.42
CA ASP A 137 -33.37 -23.94 -12.87
C ASP A 137 -34.81 -24.07 -13.43
N GLU A 138 -35.84 -23.58 -12.74
CA GLU A 138 -37.21 -23.49 -13.30
C GLU A 138 -37.89 -22.15 -12.96
N ALA A 139 -37.80 -21.19 -13.89
CA ALA A 139 -38.89 -20.27 -14.30
C ALA A 139 -38.31 -19.01 -14.96
N ALA A 140 -38.03 -19.08 -16.26
CA ALA A 140 -37.95 -17.91 -17.12
C ALA A 140 -39.21 -17.89 -18.00
N GLU A 141 -40.13 -16.96 -17.75
CA GLU A 141 -40.92 -16.30 -18.81
C GLU A 141 -41.85 -15.21 -18.25
N GLY A 142 -41.65 -13.98 -18.73
CA GLY A 142 -42.73 -13.01 -18.97
C GLY A 142 -43.03 -11.98 -17.87
N ALA A 143 -42.64 -10.72 -18.08
CA ALA A 143 -43.51 -9.57 -17.80
C ALA A 143 -43.02 -8.32 -18.54
N LYS A 144 -43.98 -7.58 -19.10
CA LYS A 144 -43.87 -6.41 -19.96
C LYS A 144 -43.57 -5.12 -19.20
N GLU A 145 -43.11 -4.13 -19.95
CA GLU A 145 -43.05 -2.71 -19.60
C GLU A 145 -44.41 -2.16 -19.12
N GLU A 146 -44.41 -1.40 -18.01
CA GLU A 146 -45.42 -0.40 -17.68
C GLU A 146 -44.74 0.84 -17.07
N GLU A 147 -45.04 2.03 -17.61
CA GLU A 147 -44.82 3.33 -16.94
C GLU A 147 -45.74 3.47 -15.71
N PRO A 148 -45.38 4.33 -14.74
CA PRO A 148 -46.43 5.09 -14.06
C PRO A 148 -46.18 6.59 -13.93
N ALA A 149 -47.32 7.29 -13.87
CA ALA A 149 -47.53 8.71 -13.75
C ALA A 149 -47.21 9.29 -12.34
N ALA A 150 -47.17 10.63 -12.30
CA ALA A 150 -46.82 11.49 -11.19
C ALA A 150 -47.72 11.41 -9.93
N GLY A 151 -47.12 11.65 -8.75
CA GLY A 151 -47.81 12.18 -7.56
C GLY A 151 -47.32 11.67 -6.19
N ASP A 152 -46.50 12.50 -5.53
CA ASP A 152 -46.25 12.67 -4.08
C ASP A 152 -45.35 11.74 -3.21
N ALA A 153 -44.51 12.44 -2.44
CA ALA A 153 -43.57 12.09 -1.36
C ALA A 153 -42.22 11.41 -1.74
N PRO A 154 -41.06 11.90 -1.24
CA PRO A 154 -39.76 11.38 -1.64
C PRO A 154 -39.58 9.96 -1.09
N ALA A 155 -39.58 8.99 -2.00
CA ALA A 155 -39.21 7.62 -1.71
C ALA A 155 -37.78 7.57 -1.16
N LYS A 156 -37.55 6.74 -0.13
CA LYS A 156 -36.20 6.37 0.31
C LYS A 156 -35.42 5.91 -0.92
N LYS A 157 -34.35 6.62 -1.25
CA LYS A 157 -33.46 6.26 -2.37
C LYS A 157 -32.90 4.87 -2.09
N ASP A 158 -33.11 3.95 -3.03
CA ASP A 158 -32.41 2.67 -3.04
C ASP A 158 -30.90 2.95 -3.13
N LEU A 159 -30.17 2.57 -2.08
CA LEU A 159 -28.73 2.82 -1.97
C LEU A 159 -27.89 1.80 -2.77
N GLY A 160 -28.52 0.78 -3.36
CA GLY A 160 -27.82 -0.29 -4.05
C GLY A 160 -26.79 -0.98 -3.14
N SER A 161 -25.62 -1.30 -3.69
CA SER A 161 -24.52 -1.95 -2.96
C SER A 161 -23.58 -0.98 -2.22
N PHE A 162 -23.79 0.34 -2.36
CA PHE A 162 -22.95 1.36 -1.73
C PHE A 162 -23.18 1.41 -0.22
N LYS A 163 -22.13 1.09 0.56
CA LYS A 163 -22.15 1.14 2.03
C LYS A 163 -21.26 2.27 2.55
N LEU A 164 -21.80 3.07 3.46
CA LEU A 164 -21.02 4.04 4.24
C LEU A 164 -20.09 3.30 5.23
N PRO A 165 -18.92 3.88 5.57
CA PRO A 165 -18.09 3.35 6.64
C PRO A 165 -18.77 3.54 8.00
N GLU A 166 -18.42 2.66 8.94
CA GLU A 166 -18.69 2.86 10.35
C GLU A 166 -17.49 3.58 10.99
N ILE A 167 -17.72 4.79 11.51
CA ILE A 167 -16.67 5.61 12.12
C ILE A 167 -17.01 5.79 13.60
N GLU A 168 -18.07 6.52 13.91
CA GLU A 168 -18.57 6.79 15.26
C GLU A 168 -20.06 7.14 15.18
N ALA A 169 -20.88 6.68 16.13
CA ALA A 169 -22.35 6.72 16.02
C ALA A 169 -22.94 8.09 15.62
N GLU A 170 -22.50 9.18 16.23
CA GLU A 170 -22.99 10.53 15.89
C GLU A 170 -22.49 11.01 14.52
N PHE A 171 -21.24 10.68 14.16
CA PHE A 171 -20.68 10.97 12.84
C PHE A 171 -21.40 10.18 11.75
N ASP A 172 -21.70 8.90 12.00
CA ASP A 172 -22.35 8.00 11.05
C ASP A 172 -23.80 8.45 10.79
N LYS A 173 -24.50 8.92 11.83
CA LYS A 173 -25.82 9.55 11.71
C LYS A 173 -25.76 10.82 10.86
N TRP A 174 -24.78 11.69 11.11
CA TRP A 174 -24.55 12.89 10.30
C TRP A 174 -24.27 12.54 8.85
N LEU A 175 -23.37 11.58 8.60
CA LEU A 175 -22.94 11.18 7.26
C LEU A 175 -24.10 10.56 6.46
N THR A 176 -24.93 9.75 7.13
CA THR A 176 -26.15 9.19 6.54
C THR A 176 -27.09 10.30 6.09
N ALA A 177 -27.32 11.32 6.94
CA ALA A 177 -28.15 12.46 6.57
C ALA A 177 -27.57 13.27 5.40
N GLN A 178 -26.25 13.44 5.32
CA GLN A 178 -25.61 14.10 4.16
C GLN A 178 -25.80 13.28 2.87
N LEU A 179 -25.66 11.95 2.94
CA LEU A 179 -25.89 11.06 1.79
C LEU A 179 -27.34 11.11 1.31
N GLU A 180 -28.31 11.01 2.22
CA GLU A 180 -29.75 11.05 1.87
C GLU A 180 -30.13 12.37 1.17
N ASN A 181 -29.57 13.49 1.64
CA ASN A 181 -29.80 14.82 1.07
C ASN A 181 -28.94 15.14 -0.16
N SER A 182 -27.98 14.28 -0.51
CA SER A 182 -27.13 14.50 -1.68
C SER A 182 -27.93 14.39 -2.98
N PRO A 183 -27.80 15.33 -3.92
CA PRO A 183 -28.39 15.20 -5.24
C PRO A 183 -27.78 14.00 -5.96
N ALA A 184 -28.54 13.38 -6.86
CA ALA A 184 -28.00 12.33 -7.73
C ALA A 184 -26.95 12.94 -8.66
N ASP A 185 -25.81 12.28 -8.81
CA ASP A 185 -24.80 12.63 -9.81
C ASP A 185 -24.90 11.67 -10.99
N VAL A 186 -24.71 12.17 -12.21
CA VAL A 186 -24.71 11.34 -13.43
C VAL A 186 -23.59 10.31 -13.45
N LYS A 187 -22.58 10.49 -12.60
CA LYS A 187 -21.45 9.58 -12.39
C LYS A 187 -21.69 8.57 -11.26
N ASP A 188 -22.80 8.63 -10.55
CA ASP A 188 -23.09 7.65 -9.49
C ASP A 188 -23.28 6.24 -10.09
N THR A 189 -22.79 5.22 -9.38
CA THR A 189 -22.96 3.79 -9.70
C THR A 189 -23.65 3.07 -8.54
N ASP A 190 -23.91 1.78 -8.68
CA ASP A 190 -24.53 0.99 -7.60
C ASP A 190 -23.59 0.79 -6.40
N ASP A 191 -22.29 0.90 -6.61
CA ASP A 191 -21.23 0.67 -5.63
C ASP A 191 -20.47 1.96 -5.24
N PHE A 192 -20.89 3.11 -5.77
CA PHE A 192 -20.32 4.41 -5.44
C PHE A 192 -21.35 5.54 -5.58
N LYS A 193 -21.43 6.41 -4.57
CA LYS A 193 -22.18 7.67 -4.63
C LYS A 193 -21.29 8.85 -4.27
N TYR A 194 -21.46 9.98 -4.95
CA TYR A 194 -20.95 11.24 -4.44
C TYR A 194 -21.83 11.80 -3.33
N ILE A 195 -21.18 12.34 -2.31
CA ILE A 195 -21.82 12.96 -1.16
C ILE A 195 -21.58 14.46 -1.24
N SER A 196 -22.65 15.24 -1.22
CA SER A 196 -22.61 16.71 -1.12
C SER A 196 -22.68 17.09 0.35
N PHE A 197 -21.59 17.65 0.87
CA PHE A 197 -21.53 18.12 2.25
C PHE A 197 -22.06 19.55 2.33
N THR A 198 -23.17 19.74 3.03
CA THR A 198 -23.85 21.05 3.18
C THR A 198 -23.28 21.91 4.30
N GLU A 199 -22.60 21.26 5.25
CA GLU A 199 -21.93 21.83 6.41
C GLU A 199 -20.57 21.16 6.61
N LEU A 200 -19.69 21.81 7.37
CA LEU A 200 -18.36 21.27 7.66
C LEU A 200 -18.53 19.92 8.40
N PRO A 201 -17.88 18.83 7.95
CA PRO A 201 -17.98 17.55 8.63
C PRO A 201 -17.60 17.67 10.12
N PRO A 202 -18.34 17.03 11.04
CA PRO A 202 -18.03 17.02 12.46
C PRO A 202 -16.85 16.06 12.73
N PHE A 203 -15.67 16.40 12.20
CA PHE A 203 -14.48 15.56 12.23
C PHE A 203 -14.16 15.07 13.65
N THR A 204 -14.01 13.75 13.80
CA THR A 204 -13.61 13.10 15.05
C THR A 204 -12.08 13.04 15.18
N GLU A 205 -11.56 12.63 16.34
CA GLU A 205 -10.11 12.44 16.58
C GLU A 205 -9.48 11.37 15.68
N LYS A 206 -10.31 10.49 15.09
CA LYS A 206 -9.86 9.49 14.11
C LYS A 206 -9.40 10.15 12.80
N HIS A 207 -9.90 11.33 12.47
CA HIS A 207 -9.57 12.04 11.23
C HIS A 207 -8.23 12.78 11.37
N ARG A 208 -7.21 12.29 10.67
CA ARG A 208 -5.82 12.78 10.83
C ARG A 208 -5.22 13.44 9.59
N SER A 209 -5.98 13.47 8.51
CA SER A 209 -5.52 13.93 7.20
C SER A 209 -5.11 15.41 7.18
N LEU A 210 -4.18 15.76 6.28
CA LEU A 210 -3.81 17.16 6.03
C LEU A 210 -4.99 17.98 5.52
N MET A 211 -5.91 17.37 4.76
CA MET A 211 -7.17 18.00 4.39
C MET A 211 -7.95 18.43 5.64
N ARG A 212 -8.21 17.51 6.58
CA ARG A 212 -8.92 17.83 7.83
C ARG A 212 -8.18 18.88 8.65
N LYS A 213 -6.83 18.87 8.67
CA LYS A 213 -6.04 19.83 9.44
C LYS A 213 -6.17 21.26 8.92
N ASN A 214 -6.34 21.42 7.60
CA ASN A 214 -6.37 22.73 6.95
C ASN A 214 -7.80 23.20 6.60
N MET A 215 -8.81 22.32 6.63
CA MET A 215 -10.21 22.68 6.36
C MET A 215 -10.85 23.39 7.56
N THR A 216 -10.76 24.73 7.58
CA THR A 216 -11.47 25.56 8.58
C THR A 216 -12.94 25.74 8.21
N ALA A 217 -13.78 26.14 9.18
CA ALA A 217 -15.18 26.46 8.92
C ALA A 217 -15.34 27.61 7.91
N GLU A 218 -14.47 28.62 7.98
CA GLU A 218 -14.44 29.74 7.03
C GLU A 218 -14.07 29.27 5.62
N LEU A 219 -13.03 28.45 5.49
CA LEU A 219 -12.58 27.93 4.20
C LEU A 219 -13.64 27.02 3.57
N PHE A 220 -14.26 26.14 4.37
CA PHE A 220 -15.35 25.31 3.92
C PHE A 220 -16.55 26.16 3.45
N ALA A 221 -16.98 27.14 4.24
CA ALA A 221 -18.10 28.01 3.88
C ALA A 221 -17.83 28.78 2.58
N LYS A 222 -16.58 29.16 2.33
CA LYS A 222 -16.14 29.81 1.09
C LYS A 222 -16.17 28.88 -0.13
N LEU A 223 -15.75 27.63 0.03
CA LEU A 223 -15.52 26.72 -1.11
C LEU A 223 -16.64 25.70 -1.35
N LYS A 224 -17.57 25.48 -0.40
CA LYS A 224 -18.53 24.37 -0.43
C LYS A 224 -19.40 24.31 -1.70
N ASP A 225 -19.73 25.47 -2.28
CA ASP A 225 -20.57 25.58 -3.48
C ASP A 225 -19.73 25.70 -4.78
N THR A 226 -18.40 25.66 -4.68
CA THR A 226 -17.48 25.77 -5.82
C THR A 226 -17.39 24.45 -6.56
N LYS A 227 -17.48 24.50 -7.89
CA LYS A 227 -17.35 23.36 -8.80
C LYS A 227 -16.51 23.75 -10.02
N SER A 228 -15.76 22.79 -10.55
CA SER A 228 -15.13 22.93 -11.86
C SER A 228 -16.17 22.98 -12.99
N SER A 229 -15.74 23.37 -14.18
CA SER A 229 -16.54 23.33 -15.41
C SER A 229 -17.05 21.92 -15.74
N LYS A 230 -16.42 20.87 -15.20
CA LYS A 230 -16.82 19.46 -15.32
C LYS A 230 -17.66 18.96 -14.14
N GLY A 231 -18.04 19.87 -13.23
CA GLY A 231 -18.92 19.59 -12.11
C GLY A 231 -18.23 18.94 -10.90
N TYR A 232 -16.90 18.85 -10.87
CA TYR A 232 -16.19 18.32 -9.70
C TYR A 232 -16.13 19.38 -8.60
N SER A 233 -16.70 19.06 -7.43
CA SER A 233 -16.91 19.97 -6.30
C SER A 233 -15.89 19.80 -5.18
N LEU A 234 -15.89 20.74 -4.23
CA LEU A 234 -15.14 20.59 -2.98
C LEU A 234 -15.52 19.28 -2.27
N SER A 235 -16.81 18.96 -2.20
CA SER A 235 -17.29 17.74 -1.54
C SER A 235 -16.72 16.48 -2.19
N ASN A 236 -16.66 16.44 -3.53
CA ASN A 236 -16.04 15.31 -4.23
C ASN A 236 -14.55 15.17 -3.86
N GLY A 237 -13.82 16.29 -3.81
CA GLY A 237 -12.39 16.28 -3.49
C GLY A 237 -12.10 15.84 -2.06
N MET A 238 -12.93 16.21 -1.08
CA MET A 238 -12.72 15.85 0.32
C MET A 238 -13.36 14.52 0.75
N GLN A 239 -14.26 13.95 -0.06
CA GLN A 239 -15.05 12.76 0.28
C GLN A 239 -14.19 11.60 0.80
N ALA A 240 -13.09 11.26 0.12
CA ALA A 240 -12.22 10.19 0.58
C ALA A 240 -11.66 10.45 1.99
N GLY A 241 -11.25 11.69 2.30
CA GLY A 241 -10.75 12.06 3.62
C GLY A 241 -11.82 12.12 4.72
N VAL A 242 -13.07 12.37 4.36
CA VAL A 242 -14.23 12.30 5.27
C VAL A 242 -14.61 10.84 5.56
N LEU A 243 -14.62 10.00 4.52
CA LEU A 243 -15.01 8.59 4.63
C LEU A 243 -13.90 7.70 5.20
N ARG A 244 -12.63 8.11 5.11
CA ARG A 244 -11.46 7.32 5.52
C ARG A 244 -10.59 8.12 6.48
N PRO A 245 -10.92 8.12 7.79
CA PRO A 245 -10.25 8.97 8.79
C PRO A 245 -8.73 8.76 8.89
N HIS A 246 -8.25 7.56 8.55
CA HIS A 246 -6.85 7.15 8.61
C HIS A 246 -5.96 7.71 7.50
N LEU A 247 -6.51 8.32 6.45
CA LEU A 247 -5.71 8.83 5.33
C LEU A 247 -4.79 9.99 5.75
N GLY A 248 -3.56 10.01 5.21
CA GLY A 248 -2.60 11.08 5.47
C GLY A 248 -2.90 12.38 4.72
N VAL A 249 -3.30 12.30 3.44
CA VAL A 249 -3.59 13.47 2.59
C VAL A 249 -5.07 13.84 2.66
N GLY A 250 -5.95 12.93 2.23
CA GLY A 250 -7.41 13.05 2.37
C GLY A 250 -8.10 14.00 1.39
N PHE A 251 -7.45 14.40 0.30
CA PHE A 251 -8.04 15.22 -0.75
C PHE A 251 -7.64 14.70 -2.13
N THR A 252 -8.57 14.70 -3.09
CA THR A 252 -8.31 14.32 -4.49
C THR A 252 -8.78 15.40 -5.46
N CYS A 253 -8.16 15.49 -6.62
CA CYS A 253 -8.57 16.36 -7.72
C CYS A 253 -9.25 15.54 -8.82
N GLY A 254 -10.39 16.02 -9.31
CA GLY A 254 -11.11 15.39 -10.42
C GLY A 254 -10.75 15.92 -11.79
N ASP A 255 -10.12 17.09 -11.89
CA ASP A 255 -9.67 17.72 -13.14
C ASP A 255 -8.61 18.79 -12.86
N GLU A 256 -8.12 19.44 -13.93
CA GLU A 256 -7.06 20.45 -13.88
C GLU A 256 -7.50 21.76 -13.19
N GLU A 257 -8.79 22.13 -13.27
CA GLU A 257 -9.30 23.36 -12.64
C GLU A 257 -9.31 23.28 -11.12
N CYS A 258 -9.41 22.07 -10.55
CA CYS A 258 -9.32 21.86 -9.10
C CYS A 258 -8.10 22.54 -8.47
N PHE A 259 -6.96 22.57 -9.17
CA PHE A 259 -5.71 23.14 -8.66
C PHE A 259 -5.74 24.66 -8.55
N ASP A 260 -6.64 25.34 -9.25
CA ASP A 260 -6.86 26.78 -9.11
C ASP A 260 -8.04 27.07 -8.16
N LEU A 261 -9.16 26.35 -8.34
CA LEU A 261 -10.39 26.55 -7.58
C LEU A 261 -10.22 26.21 -6.09
N PHE A 262 -9.45 25.16 -5.80
CA PHE A 262 -9.24 24.65 -4.45
C PHE A 262 -7.80 24.89 -3.95
N LYS A 263 -7.07 25.84 -4.54
CA LYS A 263 -5.67 26.14 -4.14
C LYS A 263 -5.52 26.44 -2.65
N GLU A 264 -6.53 27.06 -2.03
CA GLU A 264 -6.49 27.42 -0.61
C GLU A 264 -6.55 26.21 0.34
N ILE A 265 -6.99 25.05 -0.14
CA ILE A 265 -6.85 23.78 0.60
C ILE A 265 -5.68 22.93 0.07
N ILE A 266 -5.41 22.96 -1.24
CA ILE A 266 -4.35 22.17 -1.87
C ILE A 266 -2.96 22.66 -1.44
N ASN A 267 -2.68 23.97 -1.48
CA ASN A 267 -1.34 24.50 -1.18
C ASN A 267 -0.90 24.20 0.27
N PRO A 268 -1.76 24.37 1.31
CA PRO A 268 -1.41 23.95 2.66
C PRO A 268 -1.18 22.44 2.81
N ILE A 269 -1.92 21.60 2.06
CA ILE A 269 -1.68 20.15 2.01
C ILE A 269 -0.31 19.87 1.40
N VAL A 270 0.02 20.49 0.26
CA VAL A 270 1.32 20.32 -0.40
C VAL A 270 2.46 20.76 0.52
N LYS A 271 2.31 21.90 1.19
CA LYS A 271 3.27 22.40 2.18
C LYS A 271 3.47 21.44 3.34
N GLY A 272 2.38 20.92 3.91
CA GLY A 272 2.45 19.97 5.02
C GLY A 272 3.01 18.59 4.64
N TRP A 273 2.75 18.12 3.42
CA TRP A 273 3.18 16.80 2.96
C TRP A 273 4.61 16.80 2.41
N HIS A 274 4.94 17.80 1.60
CA HIS A 274 6.20 17.84 0.84
C HIS A 274 7.23 18.82 1.42
N ASN A 275 6.86 19.63 2.41
CA ASN A 275 7.68 20.77 2.85
C ASN A 275 8.04 21.71 1.69
N PHE A 276 7.07 21.94 0.80
CA PHE A 276 7.18 22.78 -0.40
C PHE A 276 5.97 23.71 -0.46
N ASP A 277 6.19 25.01 -0.58
CA ASP A 277 5.15 26.04 -0.57
C ASP A 277 4.85 26.56 -1.99
N PRO A 278 3.73 26.14 -2.63
CA PRO A 278 3.41 26.53 -4.01
C PRO A 278 3.09 28.02 -4.19
N ASP A 279 2.86 28.77 -3.11
CA ASP A 279 2.61 30.21 -3.20
C ASP A 279 3.91 31.02 -3.34
N THR A 280 5.05 30.42 -2.99
CA THR A 280 6.36 31.11 -2.96
C THR A 280 7.46 30.38 -3.72
N GLN A 281 7.26 29.11 -4.08
CA GLN A 281 8.25 28.28 -4.76
C GLN A 281 7.74 27.82 -6.13
N SER A 282 8.67 27.65 -7.06
CA SER A 282 8.43 27.02 -8.35
C SER A 282 9.04 25.62 -8.41
N HIS A 283 8.52 24.81 -9.31
CA HIS A 283 9.03 23.48 -9.62
C HIS A 283 9.78 23.51 -10.95
N LYS A 284 10.60 22.49 -11.18
CA LYS A 284 11.39 22.29 -12.40
C LYS A 284 11.33 20.82 -12.81
N SER A 285 11.25 20.57 -14.11
CA SER A 285 11.31 19.23 -14.69
C SER A 285 12.52 19.13 -15.61
N ASP A 286 13.19 17.97 -15.60
CA ASP A 286 14.36 17.69 -16.42
C ASP A 286 14.41 16.19 -16.73
N LEU A 287 13.98 15.80 -17.93
CA LEU A 287 13.94 14.42 -18.41
C LEU A 287 15.11 14.13 -19.37
N ASP A 288 16.30 14.66 -19.07
CA ASP A 288 17.52 14.41 -19.83
C ASP A 288 18.43 13.40 -19.10
N PRO A 289 18.42 12.11 -19.48
CA PRO A 289 19.22 11.09 -18.82
C PRO A 289 20.74 11.27 -19.01
N SER A 290 21.17 12.10 -19.97
CA SER A 290 22.60 12.36 -20.20
C SER A 290 23.23 13.16 -19.05
N LYS A 291 22.41 13.89 -18.28
CA LYS A 291 22.83 14.71 -17.13
C LYS A 291 23.07 13.91 -15.84
N LEU A 292 22.74 12.62 -15.82
CA LEU A 292 23.06 11.76 -14.69
C LEU A 292 24.57 11.49 -14.62
N ALA A 293 25.15 11.76 -13.46
CA ALA A 293 26.51 11.38 -13.10
C ALA A 293 26.46 10.02 -12.38
N PHE A 294 26.88 8.96 -13.07
CA PHE A 294 26.94 7.61 -12.51
C PHE A 294 28.32 7.03 -12.79
N THR A 295 29.23 7.16 -11.81
CA THR A 295 30.66 6.84 -12.02
C THR A 295 30.88 5.33 -12.18
N GLU A 296 32.04 4.93 -12.72
CA GLU A 296 32.37 3.50 -12.87
C GLU A 296 32.40 2.77 -11.53
N GLU A 297 32.84 3.45 -10.45
CA GLU A 297 32.82 2.92 -9.09
C GLU A 297 31.38 2.69 -8.62
N GLN A 298 30.49 3.67 -8.80
CA GLN A 298 29.08 3.53 -8.44
C GLN A 298 28.40 2.41 -9.25
N GLN A 299 28.67 2.32 -10.56
CA GLN A 299 28.16 1.25 -11.40
C GLN A 299 28.62 -0.13 -10.91
N THR A 300 29.89 -0.25 -10.50
CA THR A 300 30.44 -1.50 -9.94
C THR A 300 29.75 -1.89 -8.63
N LEU A 301 29.52 -0.92 -7.73
CA LEU A 301 28.78 -1.15 -6.49
C LEU A 301 27.35 -1.59 -6.76
N PHE A 302 26.66 -0.92 -7.68
CA PHE A 302 25.28 -1.21 -8.04
C PHE A 302 25.17 -2.60 -8.68
N ALA A 303 26.09 -2.98 -9.58
CA ALA A 303 26.12 -4.32 -10.18
C ALA A 303 26.27 -5.44 -9.14
N LYS A 304 26.92 -5.17 -8.00
CA LYS A 304 27.12 -6.15 -6.91
C LYS A 304 25.90 -6.23 -5.98
N TYR A 305 25.36 -5.10 -5.55
CA TYR A 305 24.37 -5.04 -4.46
C TYR A 305 22.92 -4.92 -4.93
N VAL A 306 22.68 -4.26 -6.06
CA VAL A 306 21.32 -4.00 -6.55
C VAL A 306 20.80 -5.19 -7.34
N LYS A 307 19.61 -5.65 -6.98
CA LYS A 307 18.89 -6.76 -7.61
C LYS A 307 18.00 -6.30 -8.74
N SER A 308 17.35 -5.16 -8.57
CA SER A 308 16.56 -4.55 -9.64
C SER A 308 16.46 -3.04 -9.45
N THR A 309 16.24 -2.34 -10.54
CA THR A 309 16.05 -0.89 -10.56
C THR A 309 14.70 -0.57 -11.17
N ARG A 310 14.01 0.44 -10.63
CA ARG A 310 12.66 0.82 -11.07
C ARG A 310 12.44 2.32 -10.92
N VAL A 311 11.93 2.96 -11.96
CA VAL A 311 11.50 4.37 -11.97
C VAL A 311 10.04 4.44 -12.40
N ARG A 312 9.20 5.13 -11.61
CA ARG A 312 7.80 5.37 -11.97
C ARG A 312 7.38 6.80 -11.72
N ALA A 313 6.39 7.27 -12.48
CA ALA A 313 5.68 8.53 -12.22
C ALA A 313 4.28 8.47 -12.87
N ALA A 314 3.45 9.45 -12.55
CA ALA A 314 2.19 9.66 -13.26
C ALA A 314 2.35 10.73 -14.35
N ARG A 315 1.61 10.59 -15.45
CA ARG A 315 1.40 11.61 -16.48
C ARG A 315 -0.09 11.68 -16.80
N ASN A 316 -0.61 12.90 -16.79
CA ASN A 316 -2.00 13.20 -17.08
C ASN A 316 -2.08 14.19 -18.25
N ILE A 317 -3.11 14.08 -19.06
CA ILE A 317 -3.34 14.79 -20.31
C ILE A 317 -4.37 15.89 -20.06
N SER A 318 -3.98 17.13 -20.33
CA SER A 318 -4.80 18.33 -20.10
C SER A 318 -6.12 18.28 -20.88
N GLY A 319 -7.16 18.89 -20.30
CA GLY A 319 -8.51 18.94 -20.82
C GLY A 319 -9.33 17.65 -20.65
N PHE A 320 -8.74 16.53 -20.22
CA PHE A 320 -9.48 15.37 -19.71
C PHE A 320 -9.63 15.42 -18.19
N SER A 321 -10.59 14.70 -17.63
CA SER A 321 -10.71 14.58 -16.17
C SER A 321 -9.72 13.56 -15.62
N LEU A 322 -9.32 13.72 -14.36
CA LEU A 322 -8.59 12.71 -13.60
C LEU A 322 -9.56 11.59 -13.17
N PRO A 323 -9.08 10.35 -12.88
CA PRO A 323 -9.94 9.20 -12.61
C PRO A 323 -11.06 9.41 -11.57
N PRO A 324 -10.87 10.18 -10.47
CA PRO A 324 -11.98 10.48 -9.56
C PRO A 324 -13.11 11.22 -10.25
N GLY A 325 -12.83 12.20 -11.13
CA GLY A 325 -13.83 13.06 -11.76
C GLY A 325 -14.31 12.63 -13.14
N SER A 326 -13.63 11.65 -13.77
CA SER A 326 -13.89 11.23 -15.14
C SER A 326 -15.24 10.54 -15.34
N SER A 327 -15.87 10.79 -16.48
CA SER A 327 -16.92 9.91 -17.02
C SER A 327 -16.29 8.69 -17.72
N LYS A 328 -17.13 7.75 -18.16
CA LYS A 328 -16.73 6.64 -19.03
C LYS A 328 -16.08 7.14 -20.32
N GLU A 329 -16.68 8.14 -20.95
CA GLU A 329 -16.21 8.71 -22.22
C GLU A 329 -14.84 9.37 -22.06
N ASP A 330 -14.63 10.12 -20.97
CA ASP A 330 -13.32 10.71 -20.65
C ASP A 330 -12.25 9.62 -20.51
N ARG A 331 -12.55 8.51 -19.82
CA ARG A 331 -11.60 7.39 -19.66
C ARG A 331 -11.25 6.70 -20.98
N LEU A 332 -12.25 6.45 -21.83
CA LEU A 332 -12.04 5.85 -23.15
C LEU A 332 -11.25 6.78 -24.07
N ALA A 333 -11.49 8.10 -24.00
CA ALA A 333 -10.73 9.07 -24.77
C ALA A 333 -9.25 9.12 -24.34
N VAL A 334 -8.99 9.11 -23.03
CA VAL A 334 -7.63 8.99 -22.48
C VAL A 334 -6.97 7.69 -22.94
N GLU A 335 -7.67 6.56 -22.84
CA GLU A 335 -7.18 5.25 -23.30
C GLU A 335 -6.75 5.30 -24.77
N GLY A 336 -7.55 5.96 -25.62
CA GLY A 336 -7.24 6.16 -27.04
C GLY A 336 -5.92 6.92 -27.27
N VAL A 337 -5.71 8.03 -26.55
CA VAL A 337 -4.46 8.81 -26.67
C VAL A 337 -3.26 8.00 -26.17
N LEU A 338 -3.42 7.23 -25.08
CA LEU A 338 -2.34 6.39 -24.55
C LEU A 338 -1.98 5.25 -25.51
N LYS A 339 -2.95 4.60 -26.16
CA LYS A 339 -2.69 3.60 -27.20
C LYS A 339 -1.86 4.17 -28.36
N GLN A 340 -2.19 5.37 -28.82
CA GLN A 340 -1.39 6.07 -29.85
C GLN A 340 0.05 6.31 -29.38
N ALA A 341 0.24 6.69 -28.11
CA ALA A 341 1.58 6.86 -27.54
C ALA A 341 2.38 5.55 -27.54
N PHE A 342 1.73 4.43 -27.18
CA PHE A 342 2.37 3.11 -27.14
C PHE A 342 2.76 2.60 -28.53
N GLU A 343 1.95 2.88 -29.55
CA GLU A 343 2.25 2.55 -30.96
C GLU A 343 3.44 3.35 -31.51
N ALA A 344 3.63 4.57 -31.03
CA ALA A 344 4.71 5.46 -31.42
C ALA A 344 6.05 5.20 -30.70
N LEU A 345 6.10 4.24 -29.77
CA LEU A 345 7.34 3.88 -29.08
C LEU A 345 8.39 3.33 -30.07
N PRO A 346 9.69 3.59 -29.81
CA PRO A 346 10.77 3.04 -30.64
C PRO A 346 10.76 1.50 -30.59
N ASP A 347 11.32 0.85 -31.60
CA ASP A 347 11.22 -0.60 -31.79
C ASP A 347 11.64 -1.42 -30.56
N ASN A 348 12.67 -0.98 -29.83
CA ASN A 348 13.15 -1.65 -28.61
C ASN A 348 12.20 -1.51 -27.39
N LEU A 349 11.22 -0.61 -27.45
CA LEU A 349 10.20 -0.38 -26.42
C LEU A 349 8.79 -0.73 -26.89
N LYS A 350 8.61 -1.20 -28.12
CA LYS A 350 7.32 -1.67 -28.62
C LYS A 350 6.82 -2.84 -27.77
N GLY A 351 5.51 -2.91 -27.65
CA GLY A 351 4.86 -3.83 -26.74
C GLY A 351 3.41 -4.06 -27.08
N GLN A 352 2.71 -4.66 -26.13
CA GLN A 352 1.30 -4.98 -26.25
C GLN A 352 0.50 -4.23 -25.19
N TYR A 353 -0.67 -3.73 -25.60
CA TYR A 353 -1.68 -3.21 -24.70
C TYR A 353 -2.72 -4.29 -24.40
N PHE A 354 -3.05 -4.44 -23.12
CA PHE A 354 -3.98 -5.41 -22.56
C PHE A 354 -5.13 -4.66 -21.88
N PRO A 355 -6.28 -4.47 -22.54
CA PRO A 355 -7.46 -3.92 -21.90
C PRO A 355 -7.94 -4.86 -20.79
N LEU A 356 -8.20 -4.34 -19.59
CA LEU A 356 -8.59 -5.18 -18.44
C LEU A 356 -9.90 -5.93 -18.69
N GLY A 357 -10.86 -5.32 -19.40
CA GLY A 357 -12.14 -5.94 -19.74
C GLY A 357 -12.07 -7.02 -20.83
N SER A 358 -10.88 -7.35 -21.34
CA SER A 358 -10.70 -8.34 -22.42
C SER A 358 -9.48 -9.24 -22.21
N LEU A 359 -9.03 -9.38 -20.95
CA LEU A 359 -7.98 -10.32 -20.59
C LEU A 359 -8.49 -11.77 -20.73
N SER A 360 -7.69 -12.63 -21.36
CA SER A 360 -7.86 -14.07 -21.18
C SER A 360 -7.36 -14.48 -19.80
N THR A 361 -7.80 -15.65 -19.31
CA THR A 361 -7.32 -16.21 -18.04
C THR A 361 -5.80 -16.33 -18.01
N GLU A 362 -5.18 -16.77 -19.10
CA GLU A 362 -3.72 -16.90 -19.20
C GLU A 362 -3.01 -15.54 -19.15
N GLN A 363 -3.59 -14.52 -19.76
CA GLN A 363 -3.05 -13.15 -19.71
C GLN A 363 -3.17 -12.57 -18.31
N GLU A 364 -4.32 -12.77 -17.65
CA GLU A 364 -4.54 -12.33 -16.29
C GLU A 364 -3.55 -12.97 -15.31
N GLU A 365 -3.41 -14.30 -15.36
CA GLU A 365 -2.45 -15.06 -14.54
C GLU A 365 -1.00 -14.60 -14.80
N ALA A 366 -0.62 -14.38 -16.06
CA ALA A 366 0.72 -13.92 -16.41
C ALA A 366 1.02 -12.50 -15.91
N LEU A 367 0.05 -11.58 -16.02
CA LEU A 367 0.16 -10.21 -15.50
C LEU A 367 0.20 -10.21 -13.97
N GLN A 368 -0.57 -11.08 -13.32
CA GLN A 368 -0.58 -11.23 -11.86
C GLN A 368 0.74 -11.82 -11.34
N ALA A 369 1.23 -12.90 -11.96
CA ALA A 369 2.51 -13.52 -11.59
C ALA A 369 3.70 -12.57 -11.79
N GLY A 370 3.62 -11.66 -12.77
CA GLY A 370 4.60 -10.61 -12.96
C GLY A 370 4.48 -9.42 -12.00
N GLY A 371 3.42 -9.35 -11.19
CA GLY A 371 3.13 -8.19 -10.34
C GLY A 371 2.73 -6.94 -11.13
N PHE A 372 2.19 -7.11 -12.34
CA PHE A 372 1.82 -6.02 -13.25
C PHE A 372 0.32 -5.72 -13.23
N LEU A 373 -0.51 -6.67 -12.80
CA LEU A 373 -1.96 -6.49 -12.73
C LEU A 373 -2.34 -5.63 -11.52
N PHE A 374 -2.94 -4.47 -11.77
CA PHE A 374 -3.59 -3.66 -10.74
C PHE A 374 -5.06 -4.06 -10.58
N GLN A 375 -5.59 -3.92 -9.38
CA GLN A 375 -6.92 -4.39 -8.99
C GLN A 375 -7.91 -3.23 -8.90
N LYS A 376 -9.22 -3.56 -8.96
CA LYS A 376 -10.27 -2.59 -8.65
C LYS A 376 -10.02 -2.05 -7.24
N PRO A 377 -9.98 -0.72 -7.04
CA PRO A 377 -9.78 -0.19 -5.71
C PRO A 377 -10.98 -0.53 -4.83
N GLY A 378 -10.71 -1.15 -3.68
CA GLY A 378 -11.75 -1.53 -2.73
C GLY A 378 -12.39 -0.31 -2.06
N PRO A 379 -13.60 -0.44 -1.47
CA PRO A 379 -14.31 0.69 -0.88
C PRO A 379 -13.49 1.36 0.22
N MET A 380 -12.74 0.60 1.02
CA MET A 380 -11.91 1.13 2.12
C MET A 380 -10.66 1.89 1.67
N GLN A 381 -10.32 1.84 0.38
CA GLN A 381 -9.15 2.52 -0.17
C GLN A 381 -9.50 3.95 -0.62
N LEU A 382 -8.49 4.82 -0.67
CA LEU A 382 -8.65 6.22 -1.10
C LEU A 382 -9.33 6.31 -2.47
N LEU A 383 -8.87 5.53 -3.45
CA LEU A 383 -9.36 5.57 -4.83
C LEU A 383 -10.81 5.08 -4.95
N GLY A 384 -11.20 4.09 -4.15
CA GLY A 384 -12.59 3.63 -4.08
C GLY A 384 -13.49 4.71 -3.49
N ALA A 385 -13.09 5.30 -2.35
CA ALA A 385 -13.84 6.37 -1.69
C ALA A 385 -13.87 7.71 -2.48
N ALA A 386 -12.94 7.92 -3.40
CA ALA A 386 -12.88 9.08 -4.30
C ALA A 386 -13.64 8.87 -5.63
N GLY A 387 -14.10 7.64 -5.91
CA GLY A 387 -14.85 7.30 -7.12
C GLY A 387 -13.99 6.98 -8.34
N ALA A 388 -12.69 6.73 -8.18
CA ALA A 388 -11.83 6.34 -9.29
C ALA A 388 -12.11 4.91 -9.80
N GLY A 389 -12.75 4.07 -8.98
CA GLY A 389 -13.14 2.70 -9.31
C GLY A 389 -14.46 2.53 -10.07
N ARG A 390 -15.14 3.63 -10.42
CA ARG A 390 -16.43 3.60 -11.13
C ARG A 390 -16.32 3.00 -12.53
N ASP A 391 -17.39 2.34 -12.98
CA ASP A 391 -17.49 1.73 -14.32
C ASP A 391 -16.34 0.74 -14.60
N TRP A 392 -15.92 -0.01 -13.58
CA TRP A 392 -14.81 -0.96 -13.71
C TRP A 392 -15.21 -2.16 -14.59
N PRO A 393 -14.34 -2.65 -15.50
CA PRO A 393 -12.96 -2.23 -15.78
C PRO A 393 -12.81 -1.29 -17.00
N GLU A 394 -13.84 -0.56 -17.41
CA GLU A 394 -13.87 0.12 -18.70
C GLU A 394 -12.82 1.24 -18.83
N GLY A 395 -12.10 1.28 -19.96
CA GLY A 395 -11.03 2.25 -20.21
C GLY A 395 -9.75 1.99 -19.40
N ARG A 396 -9.66 0.87 -18.66
CA ARG A 396 -8.47 0.48 -17.90
C ARG A 396 -7.71 -0.59 -18.65
N GLY A 397 -6.40 -0.57 -18.52
CA GLY A 397 -5.54 -1.56 -19.15
C GLY A 397 -4.08 -1.39 -18.79
N ILE A 398 -3.29 -2.34 -19.28
CA ILE A 398 -1.87 -2.44 -19.00
C ILE A 398 -1.14 -2.49 -20.33
N PHE A 399 -0.07 -1.71 -20.46
CA PHE A 399 0.88 -1.86 -21.57
C PHE A 399 2.20 -2.38 -21.02
N HIS A 400 2.85 -3.34 -21.68
CA HIS A 400 4.27 -3.60 -21.46
C HIS A 400 4.99 -4.00 -22.74
N ASN A 401 6.30 -3.74 -22.82
CA ASN A 401 7.13 -4.28 -23.90
C ASN A 401 7.43 -5.78 -23.69
N GLU A 402 7.95 -6.43 -24.73
CA GLU A 402 8.27 -7.86 -24.69
C GLU A 402 9.26 -8.21 -23.56
N SER A 403 10.28 -7.38 -23.36
CA SER A 403 11.27 -7.56 -22.30
C SER A 403 10.77 -7.20 -20.90
N LYS A 404 9.54 -6.69 -20.75
CA LYS A 404 8.95 -6.25 -19.47
C LYS A 404 9.79 -5.19 -18.74
N THR A 405 10.55 -4.39 -19.48
CA THR A 405 11.40 -3.31 -18.97
C THR A 405 10.74 -1.94 -19.04
N VAL A 406 9.61 -1.84 -19.74
CA VAL A 406 8.67 -0.71 -19.68
C VAL A 406 7.24 -1.22 -19.50
N LEU A 407 6.48 -0.54 -18.65
CA LEU A 407 5.12 -0.88 -18.25
C LEU A 407 4.32 0.41 -18.05
N CYS A 408 3.04 0.43 -18.45
CA CYS A 408 2.13 1.52 -18.14
C CYS A 408 0.81 0.99 -17.57
N TRP A 409 0.28 1.63 -16.53
CA TRP A 409 -1.09 1.43 -16.07
C TRP A 409 -1.97 2.57 -16.56
N CYS A 410 -3.07 2.24 -17.22
CA CYS A 410 -4.03 3.18 -17.79
C CYS A 410 -5.25 3.31 -16.87
N ASN A 411 -5.59 4.54 -16.49
CA ASN A 411 -6.78 4.92 -15.72
C ASN A 411 -6.95 4.20 -14.35
N GLU A 412 -5.85 4.05 -13.60
CA GLU A 412 -5.84 3.51 -12.24
C GLU A 412 -6.09 4.64 -11.21
N GLU A 413 -5.03 5.18 -10.59
CA GLU A 413 -5.09 6.39 -9.75
C GLU A 413 -5.05 7.66 -10.60
N ASP A 414 -4.13 7.67 -11.55
CA ASP A 414 -3.91 8.71 -12.56
C ASP A 414 -4.25 8.15 -13.95
N GLN A 415 -4.36 9.03 -14.95
CA GLN A 415 -4.63 8.62 -16.34
C GLN A 415 -3.58 7.66 -16.87
N CYS A 416 -2.30 7.93 -16.59
CA CYS A 416 -1.22 7.00 -16.91
C CYS A 416 -0.15 6.98 -15.83
N ARG A 417 0.13 5.79 -15.28
CA ARG A 417 1.33 5.53 -14.48
C ARG A 417 2.37 4.87 -15.37
N ILE A 418 3.41 5.62 -15.73
CA ILE A 418 4.54 5.12 -16.53
C ILE A 418 5.61 4.51 -15.62
N ILE A 419 6.16 3.37 -16.02
CA ILE A 419 7.10 2.57 -15.24
C ILE A 419 8.19 2.07 -16.18
N ALA A 420 9.45 2.30 -15.82
CA ALA A 420 10.58 1.59 -16.40
C ALA A 420 11.29 0.81 -15.30
N MET A 421 11.76 -0.39 -15.62
CA MET A 421 12.48 -1.26 -14.69
C MET A 421 13.39 -2.24 -15.40
N GLU A 422 14.35 -2.81 -14.68
CA GLU A 422 15.10 -3.99 -15.10
C GLU A 422 15.77 -4.68 -13.91
N GLU A 423 16.19 -5.92 -14.10
CA GLU A 423 17.08 -6.61 -13.18
C GLU A 423 18.47 -5.96 -13.20
N GLY A 424 19.14 -5.93 -12.05
CA GLY A 424 20.42 -5.27 -11.85
C GLY A 424 20.32 -3.76 -11.57
N GLY A 425 21.49 -3.13 -11.61
CA GLY A 425 21.71 -1.76 -11.14
C GLY A 425 21.90 -0.69 -12.22
N ASP A 426 21.49 -0.93 -13.48
CA ASP A 426 21.62 0.06 -14.55
C ASP A 426 20.58 1.18 -14.44
N VAL A 427 20.79 2.08 -13.48
CA VAL A 427 19.88 3.22 -13.23
C VAL A 427 19.75 4.13 -14.46
N LYS A 428 20.85 4.33 -15.21
CA LYS A 428 20.84 5.22 -16.36
C LYS A 428 20.04 4.63 -17.52
N GLY A 429 20.15 3.33 -17.76
CA GLY A 429 19.32 2.59 -18.72
C GLY A 429 17.84 2.66 -18.38
N VAL A 430 17.47 2.34 -17.14
CA VAL A 430 16.08 2.47 -16.65
C VAL A 430 15.55 3.89 -16.83
N PHE A 431 16.30 4.91 -16.40
CA PHE A 431 15.85 6.29 -16.48
C PHE A 431 15.72 6.78 -17.94
N THR A 432 16.60 6.32 -18.84
CA THR A 432 16.50 6.62 -20.27
C THR A 432 15.18 6.10 -20.85
N ARG A 433 14.82 4.85 -20.56
CA ARG A 433 13.55 4.26 -21.02
C ARG A 433 12.33 4.97 -20.41
N PHE A 434 12.43 5.37 -19.14
CA PHE A 434 11.40 6.18 -18.48
C PHE A 434 11.18 7.53 -19.18
N CYS A 435 12.25 8.24 -19.55
CA CYS A 435 12.16 9.51 -20.28
C CYS A 435 11.49 9.30 -21.65
N GLN A 436 11.88 8.25 -22.37
CA GLN A 436 11.28 7.88 -23.66
C GLN A 436 9.77 7.59 -23.56
N LEU A 437 9.32 6.89 -22.50
CA LEU A 437 7.89 6.71 -22.24
C LEU A 437 7.19 8.05 -22.00
N SER A 438 7.74 8.90 -21.14
CA SER A 438 7.16 10.21 -20.82
C SER A 438 7.05 11.10 -22.06
N ASP A 439 8.06 11.10 -22.92
CA ASP A 439 8.08 11.87 -24.17
C ASP A 439 7.09 11.33 -25.20
N ALA A 440 6.88 10.00 -25.25
CA ALA A 440 5.86 9.40 -26.11
C ALA A 440 4.45 9.83 -25.69
N ILE A 441 4.13 9.81 -24.38
CA ILE A 441 2.83 10.30 -23.89
C ILE A 441 2.65 11.79 -24.21
N LYS A 442 3.69 12.61 -23.99
CA LYS A 442 3.67 14.04 -24.33
C LYS A 442 3.39 14.26 -25.82
N THR A 443 4.12 13.56 -26.69
CA THR A 443 3.99 13.69 -28.16
C THR A 443 2.60 13.27 -28.63
N ALA A 444 2.04 12.19 -28.07
CA ALA A 444 0.69 11.76 -28.39
C ALA A 444 -0.37 12.79 -27.93
N ALA A 445 -0.21 13.36 -26.74
CA ALA A 445 -1.08 14.44 -26.26
C ALA A 445 -1.03 15.67 -27.19
N GLU A 446 0.17 16.12 -27.56
CA GLU A 446 0.38 17.26 -28.46
C GLU A 446 -0.22 17.01 -29.86
N SER A 447 -0.08 15.78 -30.37
CA SER A 447 -0.69 15.37 -31.65
C SER A 447 -2.22 15.38 -31.63
N ASN A 448 -2.83 15.30 -30.46
CA ASN A 448 -4.28 15.43 -30.25
C ASN A 448 -4.70 16.86 -29.84
N GLY A 449 -3.82 17.85 -30.01
CA GLY A 449 -4.09 19.25 -29.66
C GLY A 449 -4.21 19.49 -28.15
N LYS A 450 -3.61 18.61 -27.33
CA LYS A 450 -3.57 18.69 -25.86
C LYS A 450 -2.13 18.88 -25.39
N SER A 451 -1.95 19.00 -24.08
CA SER A 451 -0.64 18.96 -23.42
C SER A 451 -0.69 17.96 -22.26
N LEU A 452 0.43 17.75 -21.58
CA LEU A 452 0.37 17.17 -20.24
C LEU A 452 -0.11 18.21 -19.22
N MET A 453 -0.83 17.78 -18.19
CA MET A 453 -1.25 18.63 -17.08
C MET A 453 -0.02 19.05 -16.27
N TYR A 454 0.32 20.33 -16.32
CA TYR A 454 1.52 20.88 -15.71
C TYR A 454 1.30 22.33 -15.27
N LYS A 455 1.77 22.68 -14.07
CA LYS A 455 1.82 24.06 -13.57
C LYS A 455 3.22 24.38 -13.04
N GLU A 456 3.69 25.61 -13.28
CA GLU A 456 5.05 26.02 -12.89
C GLU A 456 5.33 25.83 -11.39
N ASN A 457 4.35 26.10 -10.52
CA ASN A 457 4.50 25.97 -9.07
C ASN A 457 4.10 24.60 -8.51
N LEU A 458 3.51 23.70 -9.32
CA LEU A 458 3.06 22.38 -8.86
C LEU A 458 3.68 21.21 -9.64
N GLY A 459 4.39 21.47 -10.74
CA GLY A 459 4.87 20.46 -11.66
C GLY A 459 3.76 19.72 -12.38
N PHE A 460 4.00 18.44 -12.70
CA PHE A 460 2.98 17.55 -13.23
C PHE A 460 1.86 17.36 -12.20
N LEU A 461 0.63 17.50 -12.69
CA LEU A 461 -0.56 17.37 -11.85
C LEU A 461 -1.03 15.91 -11.82
N GLY A 462 -1.61 15.50 -10.70
CA GLY A 462 -2.16 14.16 -10.51
C GLY A 462 -3.31 14.13 -9.51
N THR A 463 -4.02 13.00 -9.47
CA THR A 463 -5.22 12.80 -8.64
C THR A 463 -5.00 13.18 -7.18
N CYS A 464 -3.89 12.74 -6.60
CA CYS A 464 -3.56 13.02 -5.20
C CYS A 464 -2.49 14.12 -5.11
N PRO A 465 -2.64 15.13 -4.22
CA PRO A 465 -1.59 16.12 -3.95
C PRO A 465 -0.22 15.52 -3.54
N SER A 466 -0.17 14.26 -3.10
CA SER A 466 1.11 13.56 -2.82
C SER A 466 1.93 13.22 -4.07
N ASN A 467 1.33 13.23 -5.26
CA ASN A 467 1.98 12.82 -6.52
C ASN A 467 2.35 14.01 -7.43
N LEU A 468 2.26 15.24 -6.92
CA LEU A 468 2.64 16.46 -7.66
C LEU A 468 4.16 16.59 -7.86
N GLY A 469 4.57 17.56 -8.66
CA GLY A 469 5.97 17.82 -9.02
C GLY A 469 6.40 16.92 -10.17
N THR A 470 7.45 16.14 -9.95
CA THR A 470 7.85 15.09 -10.89
C THR A 470 6.89 13.90 -10.83
N GLY A 471 6.23 13.70 -9.68
CA GLY A 471 5.55 12.46 -9.32
C GLY A 471 6.48 11.23 -9.27
N LEU A 472 7.80 11.44 -9.36
CA LEU A 472 8.78 10.40 -9.63
C LEU A 472 9.20 9.67 -8.37
N ARG A 473 9.09 8.35 -8.42
CA ARG A 473 9.74 7.42 -7.49
C ARG A 473 10.76 6.57 -8.25
N ALA A 474 12.03 6.90 -8.08
CA ALA A 474 13.16 6.04 -8.43
C ALA A 474 13.53 5.18 -7.22
N SER A 475 13.70 3.89 -7.47
CA SER A 475 13.96 2.90 -6.45
C SER A 475 14.91 1.82 -6.94
N VAL A 476 15.68 1.26 -6.01
CA VAL A 476 16.44 0.03 -6.20
C VAL A 476 16.03 -1.00 -5.17
N MET A 477 15.90 -2.25 -5.61
CA MET A 477 15.85 -3.40 -4.72
C MET A 477 17.28 -3.80 -4.40
N ILE A 478 17.69 -3.69 -3.14
CA ILE A 478 19.09 -3.90 -2.70
C ILE A 478 19.16 -4.90 -1.55
N THR A 479 20.21 -5.71 -1.51
CA THR A 479 20.46 -6.66 -0.41
C THR A 479 21.48 -6.08 0.56
N LEU A 480 21.09 -5.91 1.83
CA LEU A 480 21.92 -5.29 2.89
C LEU A 480 21.95 -6.16 4.17
N PRO A 481 22.67 -7.29 4.20
CA PRO A 481 22.65 -8.23 5.32
C PRO A 481 23.01 -7.62 6.68
N GLU A 482 23.99 -6.72 6.74
CA GLU A 482 24.48 -6.14 7.99
C GLU A 482 23.55 -5.05 8.50
N LEU A 483 23.14 -4.12 7.65
CA LEU A 483 22.14 -3.10 8.01
C LEU A 483 20.77 -3.70 8.32
N ASN A 484 20.43 -4.87 7.75
CA ASN A 484 19.19 -5.57 8.09
C ASN A 484 19.15 -6.09 9.54
N LYS A 485 20.30 -6.18 10.24
CA LYS A 485 20.34 -6.53 11.67
C LYS A 485 19.76 -5.42 12.55
N ASP A 486 19.74 -4.17 12.05
CA ASP A 486 19.15 -3.01 12.71
C ASP A 486 18.38 -2.13 11.70
N PRO A 487 17.10 -2.46 11.42
CA PRO A 487 16.27 -1.70 10.49
C PRO A 487 16.09 -0.22 10.87
N HIS A 488 16.11 0.12 12.16
CA HIS A 488 15.98 1.50 12.61
C HIS A 488 17.20 2.32 12.24
N LYS A 489 18.40 1.74 12.37
CA LYS A 489 19.63 2.36 11.89
C LYS A 489 19.60 2.55 10.35
N LEU A 490 19.07 1.58 9.59
CA LEU A 490 18.90 1.74 8.15
C LEU A 490 17.94 2.90 7.82
N GLU A 491 16.82 3.02 8.52
CA GLU A 491 15.88 4.14 8.37
C GLU A 491 16.55 5.49 8.67
N GLU A 492 17.33 5.59 9.75
CA GLU A 492 18.07 6.79 10.12
C GLU A 492 19.08 7.19 9.02
N ILE A 493 19.89 6.24 8.56
CA ILE A 493 20.88 6.45 7.48
C ILE A 493 20.16 6.91 6.21
N CYS A 494 19.10 6.21 5.78
CA CYS A 494 18.36 6.58 4.59
C CYS A 494 17.81 8.02 4.68
N SER A 495 17.28 8.40 5.85
CA SER A 495 16.73 9.73 6.07
C SER A 495 17.78 10.84 5.95
N GLN A 496 19.05 10.58 6.30
CA GLN A 496 20.14 11.54 6.12
C GLN A 496 20.44 11.86 4.65
N TYR A 497 20.08 10.94 3.74
CA TYR A 497 20.26 11.07 2.29
C TYR A 497 18.96 11.36 1.54
N ASP A 498 17.90 11.79 2.23
CA ASP A 498 16.58 12.02 1.64
C ASP A 498 15.95 10.76 0.99
N LEU A 499 16.33 9.58 1.46
CA LEU A 499 15.82 8.30 0.99
C LEU A 499 14.86 7.69 2.00
N GLN A 500 14.05 6.75 1.54
CA GLN A 500 13.23 5.90 2.41
C GLN A 500 13.42 4.42 2.06
N PRO A 501 13.60 3.54 3.07
CA PRO A 501 13.58 2.10 2.88
C PRO A 501 12.15 1.55 3.02
N ARG A 502 11.85 0.49 2.26
CA ARG A 502 10.64 -0.32 2.38
C ARG A 502 11.02 -1.80 2.32
N GLY A 503 10.24 -2.65 2.99
CA GLY A 503 10.46 -4.10 2.93
C GLY A 503 10.25 -4.68 1.52
N SER A 504 10.50 -5.98 1.37
CA SER A 504 10.62 -6.63 0.07
C SER A 504 9.34 -6.63 -0.78
N SER A 505 8.18 -6.42 -0.16
CA SER A 505 6.88 -6.36 -0.83
C SER A 505 6.23 -4.97 -0.77
N GLY A 506 7.00 -3.94 -0.43
CA GLY A 506 6.54 -2.55 -0.38
C GLY A 506 6.38 -1.99 1.04
N GLU A 507 5.54 -0.96 1.14
CA GLU A 507 5.39 -0.15 2.36
C GLU A 507 4.84 -0.98 3.52
N HIS A 508 5.48 -0.85 4.69
CA HIS A 508 5.16 -1.60 5.91
C HIS A 508 5.29 -3.14 5.83
N THR A 509 6.03 -3.66 4.84
CA THR A 509 6.30 -5.11 4.72
C THR A 509 7.66 -5.48 5.33
N ALA A 510 7.86 -6.77 5.65
CA ALA A 510 9.15 -7.27 6.13
C ALA A 510 10.21 -7.29 5.02
N ALA A 511 11.48 -7.09 5.36
CA ALA A 511 12.61 -7.22 4.44
C ALA A 511 13.09 -8.68 4.35
N ILE A 512 12.36 -9.51 3.60
CA ILE A 512 12.68 -10.94 3.49
C ILE A 512 14.02 -11.11 2.74
N GLY A 513 14.95 -11.83 3.37
CA GLY A 513 16.29 -12.06 2.82
C GLY A 513 17.16 -10.80 2.77
N ALA A 514 16.95 -9.86 3.71
CA ALA A 514 17.65 -8.58 3.77
C ALA A 514 17.47 -7.72 2.50
N LYS A 515 16.37 -7.92 1.77
CA LYS A 515 16.01 -7.16 0.57
C LYS A 515 15.18 -5.95 0.93
N TRP A 516 15.68 -4.79 0.53
CA TRP A 516 15.09 -3.49 0.78
C TRP A 516 14.80 -2.77 -0.53
N ASP A 517 13.63 -2.16 -0.66
CA ASP A 517 13.34 -1.18 -1.68
C ASP A 517 13.71 0.21 -1.16
N ILE A 518 14.82 0.76 -1.65
CA ILE A 518 15.31 2.09 -1.28
C ILE A 518 14.96 3.09 -2.38
N SER A 519 14.31 4.19 -2.01
CA SER A 519 13.78 5.16 -2.97
C SER A 519 13.92 6.60 -2.51
N ASN A 520 13.92 7.56 -3.46
CA ASN A 520 13.85 8.99 -3.13
C ASN A 520 12.55 9.32 -2.38
N LYS A 521 12.62 10.22 -1.40
CA LYS A 521 11.45 10.67 -0.63
C LYS A 521 10.67 11.78 -1.35
N GLN A 522 11.36 12.77 -1.88
CA GLN A 522 10.77 13.96 -2.49
C GLN A 522 10.12 13.65 -3.85
N ARG A 523 9.13 14.47 -4.21
CA ARG A 523 8.45 14.44 -5.52
C ARG A 523 8.43 15.82 -6.18
N ILE A 524 8.24 16.88 -5.40
CA ILE A 524 8.20 18.28 -5.84
C ILE A 524 9.42 19.05 -5.32
N GLY A 525 9.72 20.20 -5.92
CA GLY A 525 10.90 21.03 -5.63
C GLY A 525 12.23 20.60 -6.28
N PHE A 526 12.29 19.40 -6.89
CA PHE A 526 13.48 18.85 -7.55
C PHE A 526 13.13 18.33 -8.94
N SER A 527 14.06 18.37 -9.90
CA SER A 527 13.83 17.76 -11.21
C SER A 527 13.96 16.23 -11.16
N GLU A 528 13.51 15.54 -12.21
CA GLU A 528 13.64 14.09 -12.32
C GLU A 528 15.11 13.64 -12.27
N VAL A 529 16.00 14.32 -13.01
CA VAL A 529 17.46 14.07 -12.95
C VAL A 529 17.99 14.23 -11.53
N GLU A 530 17.60 15.27 -10.80
CA GLU A 530 18.08 15.48 -9.43
C GLU A 530 17.61 14.42 -8.46
N LEU A 531 16.36 13.95 -8.58
CA LEU A 531 15.81 12.90 -7.73
C LEU A 531 16.48 11.54 -8.01
N VAL A 532 16.74 11.23 -9.27
CA VAL A 532 17.47 10.01 -9.64
C VAL A 532 18.93 10.09 -9.19
N GLN A 533 19.59 11.24 -9.34
CA GLN A 533 20.95 11.45 -8.86
C GLN A 533 21.04 11.32 -7.33
N LYS A 534 20.11 11.93 -6.58
CA LYS A 534 20.02 11.76 -5.12
C LYS A 534 19.92 10.30 -4.71
N MET A 535 19.12 9.51 -5.44
CA MET A 535 19.00 8.06 -5.20
C MET A 535 20.33 7.34 -5.47
N ILE A 536 20.98 7.62 -6.60
CA ILE A 536 22.29 7.04 -6.96
C ILE A 536 23.32 7.30 -5.85
N ASP A 537 23.45 8.57 -5.46
CA ASP A 537 24.46 9.01 -4.49
C ASP A 537 24.20 8.44 -3.09
N GLY A 538 22.94 8.50 -2.62
CA GLY A 538 22.57 7.99 -1.31
C GLY A 538 22.70 6.47 -1.20
N VAL A 539 22.31 5.72 -2.24
CA VAL A 539 22.49 4.26 -2.26
C VAL A 539 23.97 3.88 -2.28
N ALA A 540 24.81 4.60 -3.03
CA ALA A 540 26.26 4.37 -3.01
C ALA A 540 26.85 4.56 -1.60
N LYS A 541 26.37 5.56 -0.83
CA LYS A 541 26.77 5.76 0.56
C LYS A 541 26.29 4.64 1.48
N ILE A 542 25.06 4.17 1.30
CA ILE A 542 24.51 3.04 2.07
C ILE A 542 25.32 1.76 1.83
N ILE A 543 25.70 1.49 0.58
CA ILE A 543 26.58 0.35 0.24
C ILE A 543 27.94 0.49 0.92
N GLY A 544 28.53 1.69 0.95
CA GLY A 544 29.78 1.93 1.67
C GLY A 544 29.69 1.58 3.16
N ILE A 545 28.61 1.98 3.83
CA ILE A 545 28.37 1.66 5.25
C ILE A 545 28.18 0.14 5.44
N GLU A 546 27.42 -0.51 4.55
CA GLU A 546 27.23 -1.97 4.56
C GLU A 546 28.57 -2.71 4.45
N GLU A 547 29.48 -2.26 3.57
CA GLU A 547 30.81 -2.85 3.43
C GLU A 547 31.70 -2.63 4.66
N GLU A 548 31.61 -1.48 5.32
CA GLU A 548 32.33 -1.21 6.58
C GLU A 548 31.83 -2.12 7.72
N LEU A 549 30.51 -2.29 7.84
CA LEU A 549 29.93 -3.19 8.84
C LEU A 549 30.31 -4.64 8.58
N ALA A 550 30.31 -5.08 7.31
CA ALA A 550 30.71 -6.43 6.95
C ALA A 550 32.20 -6.70 7.27
N LYS A 551 33.08 -5.72 7.02
CA LYS A 551 34.51 -5.81 7.40
C LYS A 551 34.70 -5.87 8.91
N ALA A 552 33.96 -5.05 9.67
CA ALA A 552 34.02 -5.05 11.13
C ALA A 552 33.53 -6.37 11.72
N ALA A 553 32.47 -6.97 11.15
CA ALA A 553 31.98 -8.28 11.54
C ALA A 553 33.02 -9.39 11.27
N ALA A 554 33.68 -9.35 10.10
CA ALA A 554 34.72 -10.33 9.74
C ALA A 554 36.00 -10.19 10.60
N GLY A 555 36.41 -8.96 10.93
CA GLY A 555 37.59 -8.71 11.77
C GLY A 555 37.37 -9.01 13.27
N GLY A 556 36.11 -9.05 13.73
CA GLY A 556 35.75 -9.43 15.10
C GLY A 556 35.93 -10.93 15.38
N ASP A 557 35.76 -11.78 14.37
CA ASP A 557 35.96 -13.23 14.49
C ASP A 557 37.46 -13.60 14.56
N GLU A 558 38.34 -12.91 13.83
CA GLU A 558 39.79 -13.16 13.90
C GLU A 558 40.41 -12.78 15.27
N ALA A 559 39.87 -11.74 15.93
CA ALA A 559 40.30 -11.36 17.28
C ALA A 559 39.85 -12.34 18.38
N ALA A 560 38.76 -13.09 18.15
CA ALA A 560 38.27 -14.09 19.08
C ALA A 560 39.02 -15.44 18.98
N GLU A 561 39.61 -15.76 17.82
CA GLU A 561 40.51 -16.93 17.67
C GLU A 561 41.92 -16.67 18.23
N GLY A 562 42.43 -15.43 18.15
CA GLY A 562 43.75 -15.07 18.69
C GLY A 562 43.84 -15.03 20.23
N ALA A 563 42.72 -15.10 20.95
CA ALA A 563 42.68 -15.05 22.41
C ALA A 563 42.66 -16.44 23.09
N LYS A 564 42.79 -17.54 22.33
CA LYS A 564 42.75 -18.92 22.86
C LYS A 564 44.10 -19.64 22.97
N GLU A 565 45.22 -18.98 22.64
CA GLU A 565 46.56 -19.56 22.79
C GLU A 565 47.43 -18.71 23.72
N GLU A 566 47.19 -18.80 25.03
CA GLU A 566 48.24 -18.61 26.04
C GLU A 566 47.82 -19.32 27.34
N GLU A 567 48.05 -20.64 27.39
CA GLU A 567 48.14 -21.38 28.66
C GLU A 567 49.49 -21.07 29.32
N PRO A 568 49.54 -20.59 30.57
CA PRO A 568 50.77 -20.67 31.34
C PRO A 568 50.91 -22.08 31.92
N ALA A 569 52.11 -22.64 31.75
CA ALA A 569 52.52 -23.94 32.24
C ALA A 569 52.35 -24.10 33.76
N ALA A 570 51.99 -25.32 34.15
CA ALA A 570 51.80 -25.79 35.52
C ALA A 570 53.01 -25.54 36.43
N GLY A 571 52.74 -25.05 37.64
CA GLY A 571 53.70 -24.93 38.73
C GLY A 571 53.02 -25.07 40.09
N ASP A 572 53.42 -26.12 40.80
CA ASP A 572 53.03 -26.65 42.11
C ASP A 572 52.41 -25.72 43.17
N ALA A 573 51.37 -26.25 43.84
CA ALA A 573 50.95 -25.85 45.18
C ALA A 573 51.80 -26.58 46.25
N PRO A 574 51.95 -25.99 47.46
CA PRO A 574 51.15 -26.54 48.56
C PRO A 574 50.63 -25.52 49.59
N ALA A 575 49.38 -25.79 49.99
CA ALA A 575 48.80 -25.89 51.34
C ALA A 575 48.97 -24.80 52.45
N GLU A 576 47.83 -24.67 53.16
CA GLU A 576 47.62 -24.27 54.57
C GLU A 576 47.19 -22.83 54.90
N GLY A 577 45.90 -22.71 55.26
CA GLY A 577 45.49 -22.42 56.64
C GLY A 577 45.28 -20.96 57.06
N GLY A 578 44.10 -20.66 57.62
CA GLY A 578 43.96 -19.57 58.61
C GLY A 578 42.71 -18.71 58.46
N GLU A 579 41.77 -18.90 59.39
CA GLU A 579 40.56 -18.10 59.60
C GLU A 579 40.81 -16.65 60.08
N ALA A 580 39.73 -15.86 59.97
CA ALA A 580 39.27 -14.79 60.88
C ALA A 580 39.75 -13.33 60.70
N ASN A 581 38.89 -12.54 60.01
CA ASN A 581 38.20 -11.30 60.42
C ASN A 581 38.95 -10.05 60.98
N PRO A 582 38.29 -8.84 60.93
CA PRO A 582 38.86 -7.54 60.53
C PRO A 582 39.20 -6.64 61.75
N PRO A 583 39.54 -5.33 61.63
CA PRO A 583 38.57 -4.26 61.33
C PRO A 583 39.11 -2.99 60.61
N ALA A 584 38.15 -2.16 60.19
CA ALA A 584 38.09 -0.69 60.16
C ALA A 584 39.41 0.13 60.09
N ASP A 585 39.48 1.04 59.12
CA ASP A 585 39.30 2.47 59.40
C ASP A 585 39.26 3.31 58.11
N ALA A 586 38.18 4.09 57.98
CA ALA A 586 38.16 5.37 57.27
C ALA A 586 38.85 6.42 58.19
N PRO A 587 39.22 7.66 57.78
CA PRO A 587 38.50 8.49 56.80
C PRO A 587 39.33 9.47 55.93
N SER A 588 38.59 10.17 55.06
CA SER A 588 38.82 11.52 54.47
C SER A 588 40.09 11.71 53.63
N GLU A 589 40.02 12.13 52.36
CA GLU A 589 39.30 13.28 51.78
C GLU A 589 38.63 13.01 50.42
#